data_AF-A0A8J1ZKF1-F1
#
_entry.id   AF-A0A8J1ZKF1-F1
#
_cell.length_a   1.000
_cell.length_b   1.000
_cell.length_c   1.000
_cell.angle_alpha   90.00
_cell.angle_beta   90.00
_cell.angle_gamma   90.00
#
_symmetry.space_group_name_H-M   'P 1'
#
loop_
_entity.id
_entity.type
_entity.pdbx_description
1 polymer ?
#
loop_
_entity_poly.entity_id
_entity_poly.type
_entity_poly.pdbx_seq_one_letter_code
_entity_poly.pdbx_strand_id
1 'polypeptide(L)'
;MPIATQKRQPTREEVRRGLADKYRGERNVVGTQLLPCCEHDSQKVSGWHRDGYCGTHANDRGLHVVCAKMTTGFLDFSAARGNNLRDARPPHFWGLQEGDHWCICATRWLEAYKNGKAPQVYLESTAEWALSVIPLEFLQEHAVTPMERVADPAAGSSGVHEQLQQAGMLENDSPGGDALMLDAQPPLRD
;
A
#
# COMPACT_ATOMS: atom_id res chain seq x y z
N MET A 1 -40.37 -24.14 27.37
CA MET A 1 -39.49 -24.40 26.20
C MET A 1 -39.20 -23.06 25.52
N PRO A 2 -37.95 -22.62 25.35
CA PRO A 2 -37.68 -21.37 24.65
C PRO A 2 -37.60 -21.63 23.14
N ILE A 3 -38.33 -20.82 22.36
CA ILE A 3 -38.29 -20.80 20.90
C ILE A 3 -36.97 -20.14 20.49
N ALA A 4 -36.11 -20.89 19.80
CA ALA A 4 -34.86 -20.37 19.27
C ALA A 4 -35.16 -19.27 18.25
N THR A 5 -34.80 -18.04 18.56
CA THR A 5 -34.88 -16.91 17.64
C THR A 5 -33.89 -17.15 16.50
N GLN A 6 -34.40 -17.53 15.32
CA GLN A 6 -33.55 -17.62 14.13
C GLN A 6 -33.07 -16.21 13.78
N LYS A 7 -31.75 -16.03 13.77
CA LYS A 7 -31.13 -14.76 13.36
C LYS A 7 -31.40 -14.53 11.87
N ARG A 8 -31.92 -13.33 11.54
CA ARG A 8 -32.22 -12.87 10.18
C ARG A 8 -30.97 -12.96 9.30
N GLN A 9 -31.11 -13.52 8.10
CA GLN A 9 -30.05 -13.49 7.09
C GLN A 9 -29.92 -12.07 6.50
N PRO A 10 -28.68 -11.58 6.28
CA PRO A 10 -28.45 -10.26 5.75
C PRO A 10 -28.91 -10.15 4.29
N THR A 11 -29.40 -8.98 3.92
CA THR A 11 -29.82 -8.64 2.55
C THR A 11 -28.62 -8.57 1.61
N ARG A 12 -28.86 -8.68 0.30
CA ARG A 12 -27.80 -8.55 -0.73
C ARG A 12 -27.06 -7.22 -0.65
N GLU A 13 -27.72 -6.14 -0.23
CA GLU A 13 -27.12 -4.82 -0.06
C GLU A 13 -26.26 -4.75 1.22
N GLU A 14 -26.70 -5.37 2.32
CA GLU A 14 -25.91 -5.52 3.55
C GLU A 14 -24.70 -6.43 3.33
N VAL A 15 -24.81 -7.49 2.52
CA VAL A 15 -23.67 -8.32 2.10
C VAL A 15 -22.73 -7.53 1.19
N ARG A 16 -23.24 -6.72 0.26
CA ARG A 16 -22.42 -5.88 -0.63
C ARG A 16 -21.66 -4.79 0.14
N ARG A 17 -22.33 -4.12 1.08
CA ARG A 17 -21.72 -3.14 1.99
C ARG A 17 -20.75 -3.81 2.96
N GLY A 18 -21.13 -4.97 3.52
CA GLY A 18 -20.27 -5.77 4.39
C GLY A 18 -19.05 -6.36 3.69
N LEU A 19 -19.11 -6.62 2.39
CA LEU A 19 -17.94 -7.02 1.58
C LEU A 19 -17.01 -5.83 1.31
N ALA A 20 -17.54 -4.63 1.04
CA ALA A 20 -16.72 -3.42 0.94
C ALA A 20 -16.03 -3.06 2.27
N ASP A 21 -16.69 -3.29 3.41
CA ASP A 21 -16.08 -3.12 4.74
C ASP A 21 -15.19 -4.30 5.17
N LYS A 22 -15.32 -5.49 4.55
CA LYS A 22 -14.49 -6.68 4.85
C LYS A 22 -13.05 -6.54 4.36
N TYR A 23 -12.79 -5.74 3.32
CA TYR A 23 -11.43 -5.53 2.80
C TYR A 23 -10.62 -4.50 3.61
N ARG A 24 -11.26 -3.75 4.52
CA ARG A 24 -10.55 -2.99 5.57
C ARG A 24 -9.95 -3.91 6.66
N GLY A 25 -10.13 -5.23 6.58
CA GLY A 25 -9.63 -6.21 7.55
C GLY A 25 -8.58 -7.18 7.01
N GLU A 26 -8.08 -6.98 5.79
CA GLU A 26 -6.97 -7.78 5.29
C GLU A 26 -5.68 -7.39 6.02
N ARG A 27 -4.88 -8.40 6.36
CA ARG A 27 -3.58 -8.18 6.98
C ARG A 27 -2.52 -8.05 5.90
N ASN A 28 -1.50 -7.26 6.19
CA ASN A 28 -0.27 -7.25 5.41
C ASN A 28 0.67 -8.36 5.86
N VAL A 29 1.79 -8.52 5.14
CA VAL A 29 2.80 -9.55 5.43
C VAL A 29 3.53 -9.37 6.77
N VAL A 30 3.39 -8.22 7.43
CA VAL A 30 3.93 -7.97 8.79
C VAL A 30 2.86 -8.13 9.88
N GLY A 31 1.66 -8.58 9.53
CA GLY A 31 0.60 -8.93 10.48
C GLY A 31 -0.25 -7.77 10.98
N THR A 32 -0.07 -6.55 10.45
CA THR A 32 -0.91 -5.39 10.76
C THR A 32 -1.95 -5.16 9.66
N GLN A 33 -2.78 -4.12 9.79
CA GLN A 33 -3.79 -3.78 8.79
C GLN A 33 -3.15 -3.43 7.44
N LEU A 34 -3.72 -3.94 6.35
CA LEU A 34 -3.25 -3.65 5.01
C LEU A 34 -3.42 -2.17 4.67
N LEU A 35 -2.31 -1.52 4.31
CA LEU A 35 -2.28 -0.12 3.89
C LEU A 35 -2.48 0.01 2.37
N PRO A 36 -2.94 1.18 1.89
CA PRO A 36 -3.05 1.43 0.46
C PRO A 36 -1.68 1.31 -0.23
N CYS A 37 -1.67 0.77 -1.45
CA CYS A 37 -0.49 0.71 -2.30
C CYS A 37 -0.31 1.99 -3.11
N CYS A 38 -1.42 2.55 -3.61
CA CYS A 38 -1.46 3.83 -4.31
C CYS A 38 -2.72 4.60 -3.88
N GLU A 39 -2.76 5.89 -4.19
CA GLU A 39 -3.95 6.72 -3.95
C GLU A 39 -5.15 6.24 -4.76
N HIS A 40 -6.32 6.22 -4.11
CA HIS A 40 -7.58 5.70 -4.69
C HIS A 40 -8.15 6.63 -5.77
N ASP A 41 -7.82 7.93 -5.76
CA ASP A 41 -8.27 8.93 -6.73
C ASP A 41 -7.29 9.13 -7.91
N SER A 42 -6.22 8.33 -7.95
CA SER A 42 -5.27 8.33 -9.07
C SER A 42 -5.92 7.91 -10.38
N GLN A 43 -5.48 8.48 -11.51
CA GLN A 43 -5.84 7.95 -12.83
C GLN A 43 -5.39 6.49 -13.04
N LYS A 44 -4.41 6.02 -12.25
CA LYS A 44 -3.85 4.66 -12.29
C LYS A 44 -4.16 3.89 -11.00
N VAL A 45 -5.42 3.81 -10.59
CA VAL A 45 -5.78 3.02 -9.39
C VAL A 45 -5.38 1.55 -9.58
N SER A 46 -4.58 1.06 -8.63
CA SER A 46 -4.11 -0.32 -8.60
C SER A 46 -5.03 -1.26 -7.82
N GLY A 47 -4.60 -2.51 -7.63
CA GLY A 47 -5.34 -3.54 -6.91
C GLY A 47 -6.28 -4.31 -7.81
N TRP A 48 -6.54 -5.59 -7.48
CA TRP A 48 -7.50 -6.43 -8.20
C TRP A 48 -8.90 -5.78 -8.23
N HIS A 49 -9.29 -5.16 -7.12
CA HIS A 49 -10.57 -4.48 -6.94
C HIS A 49 -10.60 -3.06 -7.51
N ARG A 50 -9.46 -2.52 -7.95
CA ARG A 50 -9.31 -1.12 -8.39
C ARG A 50 -9.69 -0.11 -7.31
N ASP A 51 -9.23 -0.37 -6.08
CA ASP A 51 -9.43 0.45 -4.89
C ASP A 51 -8.12 0.96 -4.27
N GLY A 52 -6.98 0.68 -4.92
CA GLY A 52 -5.65 1.09 -4.45
C GLY A 52 -5.01 0.15 -3.44
N TYR A 53 -5.67 -0.92 -3.02
CA TYR A 53 -5.13 -1.92 -2.09
C TYR A 53 -4.72 -3.19 -2.82
N CYS A 54 -3.68 -3.86 -2.34
CA CYS A 54 -3.27 -5.17 -2.88
C CYS A 54 -4.04 -6.33 -2.26
N GLY A 55 -5.33 -6.10 -2.01
CA GLY A 55 -6.24 -7.14 -1.59
C GLY A 55 -6.65 -8.04 -2.75
N THR A 56 -7.12 -9.24 -2.42
CA THR A 56 -7.38 -10.28 -3.42
C THR A 56 -8.75 -10.92 -3.27
N HIS A 57 -9.12 -11.70 -4.28
CA HIS A 57 -10.39 -12.42 -4.34
C HIS A 57 -10.16 -13.84 -4.83
N ALA A 58 -11.07 -14.76 -4.53
CA ALA A 58 -11.01 -16.15 -5.02
C ALA A 58 -10.92 -16.28 -6.56
N ASN A 59 -11.23 -15.22 -7.31
CA ASN A 59 -11.17 -15.18 -8.78
C ASN A 59 -9.90 -14.51 -9.30
N ASP A 60 -9.10 -13.89 -8.43
CA ASP A 60 -7.82 -13.30 -8.79
C ASP A 60 -6.76 -14.41 -8.92
N ARG A 61 -6.76 -15.06 -10.08
CA ARG A 61 -5.79 -16.12 -10.40
C ARG A 61 -4.35 -15.62 -10.46
N GLY A 62 -4.16 -14.31 -10.63
CA GLY A 62 -2.84 -13.68 -10.66
C GLY A 62 -2.26 -13.47 -9.25
N LEU A 63 -3.11 -13.43 -8.22
CA LEU A 63 -2.74 -13.03 -6.86
C LEU A 63 -1.99 -11.69 -6.89
N HIS A 64 -2.69 -10.62 -7.24
CA HIS A 64 -2.16 -9.25 -7.29
C HIS A 64 -2.02 -8.68 -5.87
N VAL A 65 -1.16 -9.32 -5.07
CA VAL A 65 -1.05 -9.11 -3.62
C VAL A 65 0.23 -8.41 -3.18
N VAL A 66 1.19 -8.17 -4.10
CA VAL A 66 2.46 -7.53 -3.79
C VAL A 66 2.43 -6.07 -4.23
N CYS A 67 2.54 -5.13 -3.28
CA CYS A 67 2.70 -3.71 -3.60
C CYS A 67 4.16 -3.41 -3.89
N ALA A 68 4.45 -3.01 -5.13
CA ALA A 68 5.82 -2.72 -5.55
C ALA A 68 5.93 -1.36 -6.24
N LYS A 69 7.10 -0.72 -6.10
CA LYS A 69 7.50 0.45 -6.90
C LYS A 69 8.10 -0.02 -8.20
N MET A 70 7.44 0.30 -9.31
CA MET A 70 7.89 -0.13 -10.63
C MET A 70 9.28 0.45 -10.92
N THR A 71 10.16 -0.40 -11.43
CA THR A 71 11.47 -0.01 -11.94
C THR A 71 11.52 -0.30 -13.43
N THR A 72 12.32 0.43 -14.21
CA THR A 72 12.54 0.11 -15.62
C THR A 72 13.01 -1.33 -15.81
N GLY A 73 13.92 -1.81 -14.96
CA GLY A 73 14.42 -3.18 -14.99
C GLY A 73 13.33 -4.25 -14.78
N PHE A 74 12.39 -4.02 -13.86
CA PHE A 74 11.26 -4.93 -13.66
C PHE A 74 10.27 -4.87 -14.84
N LEU A 75 9.93 -3.67 -15.32
CA LEU A 75 8.96 -3.50 -16.40
C LEU A 75 9.44 -4.19 -17.69
N ASP A 76 10.72 -4.03 -18.03
CA ASP A 76 11.32 -4.63 -19.21
C ASP A 76 11.41 -6.16 -19.06
N PHE A 77 11.81 -6.65 -17.89
CA PHE A 77 11.80 -8.08 -17.57
C PHE A 77 10.39 -8.68 -17.70
N SER A 78 9.40 -8.05 -17.08
CA SER A 78 8.01 -8.50 -17.09
C SER A 78 7.46 -8.55 -18.52
N ALA A 79 7.74 -7.53 -19.34
CA ALA A 79 7.36 -7.50 -20.75
C ALA A 79 7.99 -8.65 -21.54
N ALA A 80 9.29 -8.90 -21.36
CA ALA A 80 10.00 -10.01 -22.01
C ALA A 80 9.45 -11.39 -21.60
N ARG A 81 8.79 -11.49 -20.44
CA ARG A 81 8.11 -12.70 -19.94
C ARG A 81 6.59 -12.71 -20.25
N GLY A 82 6.15 -11.91 -21.22
CA GLY A 82 4.77 -11.88 -21.71
C GLY A 82 3.78 -11.12 -20.84
N ASN A 83 4.24 -10.37 -19.83
CA ASN A 83 3.41 -9.47 -19.02
C ASN A 83 3.83 -8.02 -19.26
N ASN A 84 3.45 -7.48 -20.42
CA ASN A 84 3.69 -6.09 -20.74
C ASN A 84 2.76 -5.19 -19.92
N LEU A 85 3.37 -4.48 -18.96
CA LEU A 85 2.75 -3.49 -18.07
C LEU A 85 2.98 -2.04 -18.53
N ARG A 86 3.74 -1.80 -19.60
CA ARG A 86 4.01 -0.44 -20.12
C ARG A 86 2.90 0.03 -21.05
N ASP A 87 2.39 -0.86 -21.89
CA ASP A 87 1.41 -0.49 -22.91
C ASP A 87 0.05 -0.18 -22.27
N ALA A 88 -0.42 1.04 -22.50
CA ALA A 88 -1.77 1.43 -22.12
C ALA A 88 -2.82 0.60 -22.89
N ARG A 89 -3.85 0.16 -22.16
CA ARG A 89 -5.06 -0.46 -22.69
C ARG A 89 -6.30 0.24 -22.12
N PRO A 90 -6.57 1.50 -22.53
CA PRO A 90 -7.71 2.25 -22.01
C PRO A 90 -9.05 1.57 -22.35
N PRO A 91 -10.07 1.73 -21.49
CA PRO A 91 -10.06 2.49 -20.24
C PRO A 91 -9.55 1.68 -19.03
N HIS A 92 -9.15 0.42 -19.22
CA HIS A 92 -8.92 -0.53 -18.12
C HIS A 92 -7.53 -0.45 -17.50
N PHE A 93 -6.55 0.07 -18.25
CA PHE A 93 -5.15 0.16 -17.82
C PHE A 93 -4.44 1.28 -18.60
N TRP A 94 -3.71 2.15 -17.91
CA TRP A 94 -3.07 3.32 -18.53
C TRP A 94 -1.56 3.15 -18.78
N GLY A 95 -1.03 1.96 -18.52
CA GLY A 95 0.40 1.70 -18.64
C GLY A 95 1.20 2.23 -17.45
N LEU A 96 2.22 1.48 -17.07
CA LEU A 96 3.11 1.79 -15.95
C LEU A 96 4.45 2.32 -16.43
N GLN A 97 5.00 3.20 -15.61
CA GLN A 97 6.31 3.80 -15.76
C GLN A 97 7.13 3.56 -14.49
N GLU A 98 8.41 3.86 -14.56
CA GLU A 98 9.26 3.81 -13.36
C GLU A 98 8.74 4.80 -12.30
N GLY A 99 8.72 4.35 -11.06
CA GLY A 99 8.18 5.09 -9.92
C GLY A 99 6.70 4.83 -9.64
N ASP A 100 5.92 4.30 -10.59
CA ASP A 100 4.52 3.96 -10.34
C ASP A 100 4.39 2.85 -9.27
N HIS A 101 3.39 2.94 -8.40
CA HIS A 101 3.06 1.87 -7.45
C HIS A 101 1.99 0.96 -8.03
N TRP A 102 2.21 -0.34 -7.96
CA TRP A 102 1.25 -1.29 -8.50
C TRP A 102 1.22 -2.62 -7.74
N CYS A 103 0.01 -3.13 -7.54
CA CYS A 103 -0.24 -4.48 -7.06
C CYS A 103 0.03 -5.48 -8.18
N ILE A 104 1.15 -6.18 -8.08
CA ILE A 104 1.59 -7.17 -9.06
C ILE A 104 1.37 -8.59 -8.56
N CYS A 105 1.27 -9.52 -9.52
CA CYS A 105 1.16 -10.95 -9.24
C CYS A 105 2.33 -11.45 -8.38
N ALA A 106 2.04 -12.17 -7.29
CA ALA A 106 3.08 -12.72 -6.42
C ALA A 106 4.06 -13.63 -7.17
N THR A 107 3.55 -14.44 -8.10
CA THR A 107 4.38 -15.31 -8.95
C THR A 107 5.30 -14.52 -9.87
N ARG A 108 4.84 -13.36 -10.40
CA ARG A 108 5.64 -12.50 -11.27
C ARG A 108 6.74 -11.79 -10.49
N TRP A 109 6.45 -11.32 -9.28
CA TRP A 109 7.47 -10.74 -8.41
C TRP A 109 8.53 -11.79 -8.04
N LEU A 110 8.13 -13.01 -7.66
CA LEU A 110 9.06 -14.09 -7.35
C LEU A 110 9.94 -14.48 -8.54
N GLU A 111 9.37 -14.52 -9.74
CA GLU A 111 10.13 -14.76 -10.97
C GLU A 111 11.19 -13.68 -11.18
N ALA A 112 10.83 -12.41 -10.98
CA ALA A 112 11.76 -11.28 -11.09
C ALA A 112 12.86 -11.33 -10.03
N TYR A 113 12.53 -11.68 -8.78
CA TYR A 113 13.49 -11.87 -7.68
C TYR A 113 14.57 -12.90 -8.06
N LYS A 114 14.16 -14.06 -8.55
CA LYS A 114 15.07 -15.14 -8.99
C LYS A 114 15.98 -14.73 -10.17
N ASN A 115 15.66 -13.65 -10.87
CA ASN A 115 16.44 -13.13 -12.00
C ASN A 115 17.16 -11.81 -11.66
N GLY A 116 17.17 -11.37 -10.39
CA GLY A 116 17.79 -10.11 -9.98
C GLY A 116 17.11 -8.88 -10.57
N LYS A 117 15.80 -8.95 -10.81
CA LYS A 117 14.96 -7.89 -11.40
C LYS A 117 13.76 -7.52 -10.53
N ALA A 118 13.71 -8.01 -9.29
CA ALA A 118 12.61 -7.68 -8.38
C ALA A 118 12.61 -6.17 -8.05
N PRO A 119 11.45 -5.51 -8.17
CA PRO A 119 11.28 -4.15 -7.67
C PRO A 119 11.22 -4.15 -6.13
N GLN A 120 11.49 -2.99 -5.52
CA GLN A 120 11.27 -2.77 -4.10
C GLN A 120 9.79 -2.96 -3.73
N VAL A 121 9.55 -3.43 -2.50
CA VAL A 121 8.23 -3.81 -1.97
C VAL A 121 7.88 -2.98 -0.74
N TYR A 122 6.59 -2.63 -0.62
CA TYR A 122 6.02 -1.97 0.55
C TYR A 122 5.35 -3.04 1.41
N LEU A 123 6.01 -3.45 2.50
CA LEU A 123 5.55 -4.57 3.31
C LEU A 123 4.15 -4.33 3.89
N GLU A 124 3.87 -3.12 4.40
CA GLU A 124 2.58 -2.82 5.01
C GLU A 124 1.44 -2.70 3.99
N SER A 125 1.77 -2.57 2.70
CA SER A 125 0.80 -2.56 1.58
C SER A 125 0.77 -3.86 0.78
N THR A 126 1.56 -4.85 1.19
CA THR A 126 1.60 -6.18 0.56
C THR A 126 0.76 -7.13 1.39
N ALA A 127 -0.28 -7.71 0.80
CA ALA A 127 -1.22 -8.54 1.54
C ALA A 127 -0.57 -9.84 2.01
N GLU A 128 -1.00 -10.34 3.18
CA GLU A 128 -0.53 -11.56 3.84
C GLU A 128 -0.56 -12.77 2.89
N TRP A 129 -1.50 -12.80 1.95
CA TRP A 129 -1.60 -13.82 0.90
C TRP A 129 -0.34 -13.96 0.03
N ALA A 130 0.50 -12.93 -0.07
CA ALA A 130 1.80 -13.01 -0.75
C ALA A 130 2.68 -14.14 -0.17
N LEU A 131 2.55 -14.41 1.14
CA LEU A 131 3.31 -15.45 1.85
C LEU A 131 2.95 -16.88 1.42
N SER A 132 1.84 -17.07 0.71
CA SER A 132 1.52 -18.36 0.08
C SER A 132 2.42 -18.69 -1.13
N VAL A 133 3.14 -17.70 -1.66
CA VAL A 133 3.99 -17.83 -2.86
C VAL A 133 5.43 -17.39 -2.58
N ILE A 134 5.62 -16.34 -1.77
CA ILE A 134 6.92 -15.68 -1.55
C ILE A 134 7.27 -15.78 -0.06
N PRO A 135 8.42 -16.36 0.31
CA PRO A 135 8.92 -16.30 1.68
C PRO A 135 9.05 -14.86 2.18
N LEU A 136 8.72 -14.61 3.45
CA LEU A 136 8.77 -13.26 4.03
C LEU A 136 10.17 -12.64 3.90
N GLU A 137 11.21 -13.46 4.04
CA GLU A 137 12.62 -13.05 3.97
C GLU A 137 12.94 -12.40 2.62
N PHE A 138 12.40 -12.93 1.52
CA PHE A 138 12.66 -12.38 0.19
C PHE A 138 12.01 -11.00 0.03
N LEU A 139 10.81 -10.83 0.59
CA LEU A 139 10.13 -9.54 0.62
C LEU A 139 10.90 -8.53 1.47
N GLN A 140 11.44 -8.96 2.61
CA GLN A 140 12.24 -8.11 3.51
C GLN A 140 13.55 -7.63 2.87
N GLU A 141 14.23 -8.48 2.09
CA GLU A 141 15.44 -8.10 1.34
C GLU A 141 15.20 -6.96 0.33
N HIS A 142 13.96 -6.78 -0.12
CA HIS A 142 13.57 -5.75 -1.08
C HIS A 142 12.62 -4.72 -0.47
N ALA A 143 12.44 -4.72 0.85
CA ALA A 143 11.55 -3.79 1.51
C ALA A 143 12.07 -2.36 1.37
N VAL A 144 11.17 -1.42 1.07
CA VAL A 144 11.46 -0.01 1.32
C VAL A 144 11.53 0.22 2.82
N THR A 145 12.42 1.12 3.25
CA THR A 145 12.44 1.58 4.63
C THR A 145 11.22 2.44 4.94
N PRO A 146 10.82 2.55 6.22
CA PRO A 146 9.74 3.45 6.61
C PRO A 146 9.98 4.91 6.20
N MET A 147 11.23 5.38 6.27
CA MET A 147 11.60 6.73 5.85
C MET A 147 11.45 6.93 4.33
N GLU A 148 11.91 5.97 3.53
CA GLU A 148 11.74 6.01 2.06
C GLU A 148 10.26 6.00 1.67
N ARG A 149 9.42 5.29 2.42
CA ARG A 149 7.97 5.28 2.19
C ARG A 149 7.31 6.62 2.51
N VAL A 150 7.64 7.25 3.64
CA VAL A 150 7.10 8.57 4.00
C VAL A 150 7.51 9.64 2.99
N ALA A 151 8.74 9.55 2.49
CA ALA A 151 9.25 10.45 1.46
C ALA A 151 8.65 10.20 0.06
N ASP A 152 7.89 9.11 -0.14
CA ASP A 152 7.30 8.76 -1.42
C ASP A 152 5.85 9.25 -1.53
N PRO A 153 5.59 10.37 -2.23
CA PRO A 153 4.26 10.97 -2.30
C PRO A 153 3.26 10.15 -3.11
N ALA A 154 3.72 9.16 -3.89
CA ALA A 154 2.85 8.29 -4.68
C ALA A 154 2.47 7.01 -3.92
N ALA A 155 3.20 6.67 -2.86
CA ALA A 155 2.85 5.60 -1.95
C ALA A 155 1.76 6.10 -0.99
N GLY A 156 0.66 5.35 -0.85
CA GLY A 156 -0.38 5.69 0.13
C GLY A 156 0.23 5.78 1.54
N SER A 157 0.38 7.01 2.04
CA SER A 157 1.25 7.33 3.18
C SER A 157 0.49 7.63 4.47
N SER A 158 -0.82 7.91 4.38
CA SER A 158 -1.67 8.34 5.51
C SER A 158 -1.59 7.42 6.72
N GLY A 159 -1.53 6.09 6.53
CA GLY A 159 -1.44 5.12 7.63
C GLY A 159 -0.03 4.94 8.21
N VAL A 160 1.03 5.20 7.44
CA VAL A 160 2.42 5.03 7.91
C VAL A 160 2.90 6.27 8.64
N HIS A 161 2.47 7.45 8.22
CA HIS A 161 2.80 8.70 8.92
C HIS A 161 2.26 8.68 10.36
N GLU A 162 1.01 8.27 10.56
CA GLU A 162 0.40 8.11 11.89
C GLU A 162 1.13 7.06 12.74
N GLN A 163 1.49 5.91 12.17
CA GLN A 163 2.25 4.87 12.87
C GLN A 163 3.65 5.32 13.28
N LEU A 164 4.37 6.04 12.42
CA LEU A 164 5.72 6.52 12.73
C LEU A 164 5.70 7.70 13.71
N GLN A 165 4.70 8.58 13.64
CA GLN A 165 4.46 9.59 14.68
C GLN A 165 4.20 8.94 16.03
N GLN A 166 3.35 7.91 16.07
CA GLN A 166 3.02 7.18 17.30
C GLN A 166 4.20 6.36 17.85
N ALA A 167 5.10 5.91 16.97
CA ALA A 167 6.38 5.27 17.32
C ALA A 167 7.52 6.26 17.65
N GLY A 168 7.29 7.58 17.55
CA GLY A 168 8.28 8.61 17.82
C GLY A 168 9.42 8.70 16.79
N MET A 169 9.20 8.23 15.56
CA MET A 169 10.19 8.18 14.47
C MET A 169 10.06 9.34 13.47
N LEU A 170 9.02 10.17 13.60
CA LEU A 170 8.85 11.42 12.86
C LEU A 170 8.65 12.54 13.89
N GLU A 171 9.40 13.63 13.76
CA GLU A 171 9.23 14.79 14.64
C GLU A 171 7.87 15.46 14.38
N ASN A 172 7.24 15.94 15.45
CA ASN A 172 5.98 16.68 15.36
C ASN A 172 6.25 18.05 14.73
N ASP A 173 6.28 18.14 13.40
CA ASP A 173 6.21 19.43 12.73
C ASP A 173 4.77 19.96 12.81
N SER A 174 4.42 20.50 13.97
CA SER A 174 3.34 21.48 14.06
C SER A 174 3.95 22.88 13.93
N PRO A 175 3.63 23.65 12.87
CA PRO A 175 3.79 25.10 12.90
C PRO A 175 2.63 25.69 13.73
N GLY A 176 2.65 25.41 15.03
CA GLY A 176 1.76 26.06 16.00
C GLY A 176 2.50 27.25 16.57
N GLY A 177 2.22 28.44 16.02
CA GLY A 177 2.79 29.68 16.53
C GLY A 177 2.49 29.87 18.01
N ASP A 178 3.55 29.92 18.82
CA ASP A 178 3.45 30.38 20.19
C ASP A 178 3.67 31.89 20.23
N ALA A 179 2.64 32.57 20.70
CA ALA A 179 2.63 33.99 20.91
C ALA A 179 3.23 34.31 22.30
N LEU A 180 4.07 35.35 22.33
CA LEU A 180 4.32 36.27 23.46
C LEU A 180 5.18 35.76 24.65
N MET A 181 6.33 36.41 24.89
CA MET A 181 6.42 37.57 25.78
C MET A 181 7.86 38.04 26.05
N LEU A 182 8.00 39.37 26.05
CA LEU A 182 8.96 40.24 26.75
C LEU A 182 10.40 39.76 26.97
N ASP A 183 11.34 40.51 26.38
CA ASP A 183 12.52 40.92 27.13
C ASP A 183 12.79 42.42 26.95
N ALA A 184 13.12 43.01 28.10
CA ALA A 184 13.27 44.41 28.41
C ALA A 184 14.30 45.14 27.54
N GLN A 185 13.97 46.37 27.14
CA GLN A 185 15.00 47.36 26.84
C GLN A 185 15.76 47.69 28.14
N PRO A 186 17.10 47.58 28.17
CA PRO A 186 17.87 48.00 29.34
C PRO A 186 17.96 49.53 29.41
N PRO A 187 18.05 50.13 30.62
CA PRO A 187 18.16 51.58 30.77
C PRO A 187 19.62 52.08 30.72
N LEU A 188 19.80 53.27 30.12
CA LEU A 188 20.79 54.34 30.41
C LEU A 188 22.28 53.99 30.19
N ARG A 189 23.17 54.80 29.58
CA ARG A 189 23.60 56.21 29.75
C ARG A 189 24.72 56.44 28.68
N ASP A 190 25.21 57.62 28.31
CA ASP A 190 25.40 58.92 28.97
C ASP A 190 24.87 60.11 28.14
#